data_AF-A0A369JE47-F1
#
_entry.id   AF-A0A369JE47-F1
#
_cell.length_a   1.000
_cell.length_b   1.000
_cell.length_c   1.000
_cell.angle_alpha   90.00
_cell.angle_beta   90.00
_cell.angle_gamma   90.00
#
_symmetry.space_group_name_H-M   'P 1'
#
loop_
_entity.id
_entity.type
_entity.pdbx_description
1 polymer ?
#
loop_
_entity_poly.entity_id
_entity_poly.type
_entity_poly.pdbx_seq_one_letter_code
_entity_poly.pdbx_strand_id
1 'polypeptide(L)'
;MSLHRILHRAGCLSIRTQPTLPCRRPQALSVCTHHLRRMHATPTRRDRSFTNILADDNPPPVQVKSITNTGIQLLDGLVIPSACIFLQGKVFLWDVPSTLWAGWTKEHFEIFETIIPKPEILLLGTGKTIAQAPPSLRTYLNQLGIQVDVMDTRNACSTYNLLSEEGRRVAAALLPLSSQSWKKAETPER
;
A
#
# COMPACT_ATOMS: atom_id res chain seq x y z
N MET A 1 34.02 -45.28 23.73
CA MET A 1 34.90 -46.17 22.95
C MET A 1 34.44 -46.16 21.50
N SER A 2 35.37 -45.89 20.59
CA SER A 2 35.37 -46.01 19.11
C SER A 2 34.29 -45.30 18.28
N LEU A 3 34.55 -44.31 17.41
CA LEU A 3 35.42 -44.16 16.21
C LEU A 3 35.11 -45.11 15.04
N HIS A 4 34.58 -44.55 13.93
CA HIS A 4 34.86 -44.78 12.49
C HIS A 4 33.74 -44.08 11.68
N ARG A 5 33.90 -43.07 10.80
CA ARG A 5 34.83 -42.67 9.73
C ARG A 5 34.80 -43.57 8.48
N ILE A 6 34.60 -42.89 7.32
CA ILE A 6 35.04 -43.16 5.93
C ILE A 6 33.90 -43.56 4.95
N LEU A 7 33.43 -42.73 3.99
CA LEU A 7 33.96 -42.27 2.67
C LEU A 7 34.04 -43.36 1.58
N HIS A 8 33.35 -43.20 0.43
CA HIS A 8 33.74 -43.63 -0.94
C HIS A 8 32.67 -43.13 -1.94
N ARG A 9 32.91 -42.17 -2.85
CA ARG A 9 33.66 -42.11 -4.13
C ARG A 9 33.03 -42.83 -5.35
N ALA A 10 32.55 -42.00 -6.30
CA ALA A 10 32.85 -41.94 -7.75
C ALA A 10 32.43 -43.05 -8.76
N GLY A 11 31.89 -42.58 -9.90
CA GLY A 11 31.90 -43.13 -11.27
C GLY A 11 31.08 -42.19 -12.17
N CYS A 12 31.56 -41.42 -13.16
CA CYS A 12 32.46 -41.59 -14.31
C CYS A 12 31.85 -42.38 -15.49
N LEU A 13 31.55 -41.68 -16.60
CA LEU A 13 31.79 -42.02 -18.03
C LEU A 13 31.15 -40.89 -18.89
N SER A 14 31.90 -40.01 -19.57
CA SER A 14 32.42 -40.10 -20.97
C SER A 14 31.30 -40.30 -22.02
N ILE A 15 31.16 -39.49 -23.09
CA ILE A 15 31.89 -39.66 -24.36
C ILE A 15 31.82 -38.37 -25.26
N ARG A 16 32.99 -38.05 -25.84
CA ARG A 16 33.40 -37.23 -27.03
C ARG A 16 32.50 -37.37 -28.30
N THR A 17 32.49 -36.60 -29.39
CA THR A 17 33.49 -35.80 -30.15
C THR A 17 32.83 -35.07 -31.37
N GLN A 18 33.26 -33.82 -31.66
CA GLN A 18 33.61 -33.18 -32.98
C GLN A 18 32.56 -32.99 -34.11
N PRO A 19 32.81 -32.22 -35.23
CA PRO A 19 33.97 -31.38 -35.65
C PRO A 19 33.63 -29.96 -36.19
N THR A 20 34.65 -29.32 -36.80
CA THR A 20 34.94 -27.91 -37.15
C THR A 20 34.70 -27.44 -38.61
N LEU A 21 34.38 -26.13 -38.80
CA LEU A 21 34.79 -25.14 -39.87
C LEU A 21 34.36 -25.36 -41.37
N PRO A 22 34.52 -24.40 -42.34
CA PRO A 22 34.64 -22.91 -42.35
C PRO A 22 33.84 -22.14 -43.48
N CYS A 23 33.96 -20.78 -43.50
CA CYS A 23 33.98 -19.82 -44.65
C CYS A 23 32.81 -19.64 -45.67
N ARG A 24 32.23 -18.41 -45.76
CA ARG A 24 32.23 -17.50 -46.96
C ARG A 24 31.32 -16.25 -46.77
N ARG A 25 31.82 -15.07 -47.19
CA ARG A 25 31.03 -13.86 -47.61
C ARG A 25 30.66 -14.01 -49.13
N PRO A 26 29.95 -13.09 -49.85
CA PRO A 26 29.39 -11.76 -49.51
C PRO A 26 28.00 -11.39 -50.15
N GLN A 27 27.51 -10.17 -49.83
CA GLN A 27 26.53 -9.26 -50.51
C GLN A 27 25.05 -9.66 -50.74
N ALA A 28 24.13 -8.82 -50.25
CA ALA A 28 22.99 -8.28 -51.02
C ALA A 28 22.36 -7.07 -50.29
N LEU A 29 22.19 -5.97 -51.02
CA LEU A 29 21.39 -4.80 -50.66
C LEU A 29 19.89 -5.17 -50.68
N SER A 30 19.10 -4.70 -49.72
CA SER A 30 17.65 -4.57 -49.90
C SER A 30 17.05 -3.47 -49.02
N VAL A 31 16.69 -2.39 -49.70
CA VAL A 31 15.57 -1.44 -49.56
C VAL A 31 14.87 -1.30 -48.18
N CYS A 32 14.81 -0.04 -47.74
CA CYS A 32 13.99 0.50 -46.65
C CYS A 32 12.51 0.10 -46.72
N THR A 33 11.90 -0.23 -45.59
CA THR A 33 10.52 0.19 -45.27
C THR A 33 10.36 0.42 -43.77
N HIS A 34 9.66 1.49 -43.45
CA HIS A 34 9.53 2.14 -42.15
C HIS A 34 8.86 1.29 -41.07
N HIS A 35 9.46 1.21 -39.87
CA HIS A 35 8.73 1.20 -38.60
C HIS A 35 9.54 1.91 -37.52
N LEU A 36 9.38 3.23 -37.45
CA LEU A 36 9.82 4.03 -36.31
C LEU A 36 9.07 3.53 -35.07
N ARG A 37 9.75 2.72 -34.24
CA ARG A 37 9.33 2.49 -32.86
C ARG A 37 9.30 3.85 -32.17
N ARG A 38 8.09 4.33 -31.90
CA ARG A 38 7.84 5.50 -31.08
C ARG A 38 8.31 5.15 -29.67
N MET A 39 9.52 5.59 -29.30
CA MET A 39 9.95 5.57 -27.91
C MET A 39 9.01 6.51 -27.14
N HIS A 40 8.12 5.96 -26.33
CA HIS A 40 7.36 6.74 -25.35
C HIS A 40 8.35 7.22 -24.29
N ALA A 41 8.85 8.45 -24.46
CA ALA A 41 9.46 9.19 -23.38
C ALA A 41 8.35 9.54 -22.38
N THR A 42 8.36 8.92 -21.21
CA THR A 42 7.55 9.35 -20.07
C THR A 42 8.12 10.69 -19.58
N PRO A 43 7.34 11.79 -19.63
CA PRO A 43 7.83 13.05 -19.09
C PRO A 43 7.85 12.95 -17.56
N THR A 44 9.08 13.01 -17.08
CA THR A 44 9.56 13.45 -15.77
C THR A 44 8.60 14.29 -14.92
N ARG A 45 8.49 13.85 -13.66
CA ARG A 45 8.39 14.64 -12.41
C ARG A 45 7.73 16.01 -12.56
N ARG A 46 6.43 16.06 -12.25
CA ARG A 46 5.70 17.32 -12.14
C ARG A 46 5.67 17.75 -10.68
N ASP A 47 6.57 18.66 -10.33
CA ASP A 47 6.35 19.60 -9.23
C ASP A 47 5.09 20.41 -9.59
N ARG A 48 3.99 20.18 -8.89
CA ARG A 48 2.70 20.85 -9.14
C ARG A 48 2.30 21.66 -7.91
N SER A 49 2.77 22.90 -7.84
CA SER A 49 2.10 23.98 -7.11
C SER A 49 1.08 24.73 -7.98
N PHE A 50 0.57 24.09 -9.04
CA PHE A 50 -0.49 24.64 -9.88
C PHE A 50 -1.78 23.84 -9.68
N THR A 51 -2.74 24.45 -8.99
CA THR A 51 -4.11 23.95 -8.83
C THR A 51 -4.80 23.97 -10.18
N ASN A 52 -5.11 22.80 -10.73
CA ASN A 52 -5.83 22.67 -11.99
C ASN A 52 -7.32 22.99 -11.75
N ILE A 53 -7.78 24.18 -12.14
CA ILE A 53 -9.17 24.65 -11.99
C ILE A 53 -10.15 23.84 -12.86
N LEU A 54 -9.65 23.06 -13.83
CA LEU A 54 -10.43 22.17 -14.70
C LEU A 54 -10.29 20.70 -14.33
N ALA A 55 -9.64 20.37 -13.20
CA ALA A 55 -9.65 19.01 -12.70
C ALA A 55 -11.04 18.69 -12.14
N ASP A 56 -11.47 17.45 -12.39
CA ASP A 56 -12.60 16.75 -11.76
C ASP A 56 -12.87 17.26 -10.33
N ASP A 57 -14.13 17.38 -9.90
CA ASP A 57 -14.55 17.95 -8.60
C ASP A 57 -13.99 17.21 -7.36
N ASN A 58 -13.12 16.22 -7.56
CA ASN A 58 -12.44 15.45 -6.54
C ASN A 58 -11.14 16.16 -6.08
N PRO A 59 -11.05 16.60 -4.82
CA PRO A 59 -9.81 17.17 -4.30
C PRO A 59 -8.66 16.15 -4.38
N PRO A 60 -7.41 16.60 -4.59
CA PRO A 60 -6.27 15.69 -4.62
C PRO A 60 -6.21 14.89 -3.32
N PRO A 61 -5.85 13.59 -3.37
CA PRO A 61 -5.80 12.77 -2.18
C PRO A 61 -4.75 13.30 -1.20
N VAL A 62 -5.12 13.35 0.09
CA VAL A 62 -4.19 13.72 1.15
C VAL A 62 -3.18 12.60 1.32
N GLN A 63 -1.90 12.92 1.12
CA GLN A 63 -0.84 11.90 1.18
C GLN A 63 -0.12 11.87 2.52
N VAL A 64 0.28 10.66 2.92
CA VAL A 64 1.12 10.43 4.09
C VAL A 64 2.58 10.53 3.68
N LYS A 65 3.35 11.40 4.34
CA LYS A 65 4.79 11.56 4.11
C LYS A 65 5.61 10.54 4.90
N SER A 66 5.34 10.42 6.19
CA SER A 66 6.09 9.54 7.07
C SER A 66 5.28 9.14 8.29
N ILE A 67 5.68 8.04 8.93
CA ILE A 67 5.12 7.61 10.21
C ILE A 67 6.22 7.64 11.24
N THR A 68 5.96 8.41 12.30
CA THR A 68 6.88 8.63 13.41
C THR A 68 6.26 8.10 14.70
N ASN A 69 7.04 8.07 15.78
CA ASN A 69 6.52 7.67 17.08
C ASN A 69 5.60 8.75 17.71
N THR A 70 5.63 9.97 17.18
CA THR A 70 4.76 11.09 17.59
C THR A 70 3.45 11.13 16.81
N GLY A 71 3.37 10.49 15.64
CA GLY A 71 2.15 10.49 14.83
C GLY A 71 2.39 10.24 13.34
N ILE A 72 1.31 10.37 12.58
CA ILE A 72 1.28 10.27 11.13
C ILE A 72 1.54 11.67 10.55
N GLN A 73 2.63 11.82 9.81
CA GLN A 73 2.99 13.09 9.17
C GLN A 73 2.46 13.12 7.74
N LEU A 74 1.69 14.15 7.42
CA LEU A 74 1.17 14.42 6.10
C LEU A 74 2.18 15.17 5.23
N LEU A 75 1.91 15.22 3.92
CA LEU A 75 2.79 15.90 2.95
C LEU A 75 2.89 17.43 3.19
N ASP A 76 1.81 18.04 3.69
CA ASP A 76 1.74 19.47 4.06
C ASP A 76 2.51 19.81 5.35
N GLY A 77 3.04 18.81 6.05
CA GLY A 77 3.78 18.97 7.31
C GLY A 77 2.93 18.79 8.57
N LEU A 78 1.60 18.64 8.46
CA LEU A 78 0.73 18.36 9.60
C LEU A 78 1.08 16.99 10.22
N VAL A 79 1.10 16.92 11.55
CA VAL A 79 1.35 15.68 12.30
C VAL A 79 0.09 15.35 13.10
N ILE A 80 -0.48 14.17 12.83
CA ILE A 80 -1.67 13.66 13.51
C ILE A 80 -1.22 12.62 14.56
N PRO A 81 -1.33 12.91 15.87
CA PRO A 81 -0.83 12.03 16.93
C PRO A 81 -1.79 10.87 17.27
N SER A 82 -3.03 10.92 16.80
CA SER A 82 -4.08 9.94 17.11
C SER A 82 -4.35 9.00 15.93
N ALA A 83 -5.25 8.03 16.16
CA ALA A 83 -5.80 7.23 15.08
C ALA A 83 -6.62 8.13 14.12
N CYS A 84 -6.58 7.81 12.84
CA CYS A 84 -7.29 8.56 11.82
C CYS A 84 -7.69 7.69 10.63
N ILE A 85 -8.71 8.16 9.91
CA ILE A 85 -9.24 7.56 8.69
C ILE A 85 -9.01 8.52 7.54
N PHE A 86 -8.34 8.04 6.50
CA PHE A 86 -8.17 8.71 5.22
C PHE A 86 -9.27 8.22 4.27
N LEU A 87 -10.06 9.16 3.76
CA LEU A 87 -11.19 8.84 2.89
C LEU A 87 -11.49 10.02 1.97
N GLN A 88 -11.56 9.78 0.65
CA GLN A 88 -11.92 10.79 -0.36
C GLN A 88 -11.13 12.11 -0.23
N GLY A 89 -9.81 12.02 -0.04
CA GLY A 89 -8.95 13.19 0.13
C GLY A 89 -9.19 13.98 1.41
N LYS A 90 -9.88 13.40 2.40
CA LYS A 90 -10.09 13.98 3.73
C LYS A 90 -9.51 13.07 4.79
N VAL A 91 -9.16 13.67 5.93
CA VAL A 91 -8.68 12.96 7.10
C VAL A 91 -9.64 13.19 8.25
N PHE A 92 -10.16 12.10 8.81
CA PHE A 92 -11.04 12.10 9.96
C PHE A 92 -10.29 11.57 11.16
N LEU A 93 -10.41 12.23 12.30
CA LEU A 93 -9.95 11.65 13.56
C LEU A 93 -10.82 10.44 13.89
N TRP A 94 -10.18 9.38 14.33
CA TRP A 94 -10.84 8.11 14.58
C TRP A 94 -10.80 7.80 16.06
N ASP A 95 -11.98 7.79 16.68
CA ASP A 95 -12.12 7.32 18.05
C ASP A 95 -11.98 5.79 18.07
N VAL A 96 -11.01 5.28 18.81
CA VAL A 96 -10.68 3.85 18.85
C VAL A 96 -10.43 3.41 20.30
N PRO A 97 -10.78 2.16 20.65
CA PRO A 97 -10.45 1.62 21.96
C PRO A 97 -8.94 1.59 22.19
N SER A 98 -8.51 1.77 23.44
CA SER A 98 -7.09 1.75 23.82
C SER A 98 -6.41 0.41 23.55
N THR A 99 -7.19 -0.67 23.56
CA THR A 99 -6.71 -2.03 23.41
C THR A 99 -7.11 -2.57 22.04
N LEU A 100 -6.16 -3.20 21.35
CA LEU A 100 -6.39 -3.74 20.03
C LEU A 100 -7.42 -4.89 20.09
N TRP A 101 -8.48 -4.78 19.28
CA TRP A 101 -9.62 -5.69 19.18
C TRP A 101 -10.53 -5.87 20.41
N ALA A 102 -10.12 -5.40 21.59
CA ALA A 102 -11.00 -5.36 22.75
C ALA A 102 -11.82 -4.06 22.76
N GLY A 103 -13.16 -4.17 22.84
CA GLY A 103 -14.08 -3.02 22.82
C GLY A 103 -14.40 -2.50 21.41
N TRP A 104 -13.95 -3.18 20.36
CA TRP A 104 -14.24 -2.80 18.98
C TRP A 104 -15.66 -3.19 18.60
N THR A 105 -16.50 -2.18 18.36
CA THR A 105 -17.90 -2.32 17.91
C THR A 105 -18.06 -1.78 16.49
N LYS A 106 -19.23 -1.98 15.89
CA LYS A 106 -19.57 -1.43 14.56
C LYS A 106 -19.57 0.10 14.54
N GLU A 107 -19.84 0.72 15.69
CA GLU A 107 -19.91 2.18 15.86
C GLU A 107 -18.63 2.87 15.43
N HIS A 108 -17.48 2.22 15.68
CA HIS A 108 -16.16 2.70 15.29
C HIS A 108 -15.98 2.77 13.76
N PHE A 109 -16.88 2.18 12.97
CA PHE A 109 -16.81 2.11 11.51
C PHE A 109 -18.05 2.70 10.83
N GLU A 110 -18.94 3.38 11.57
CA GLU A 110 -20.18 3.99 11.04
C GLU A 110 -19.93 5.02 9.93
N ILE A 111 -18.75 5.65 9.93
CA ILE A 111 -18.36 6.58 8.85
C ILE A 111 -18.48 5.91 7.48
N PHE A 112 -18.21 4.60 7.37
CA PHE A 112 -18.28 3.87 6.11
C PHE A 112 -19.72 3.54 5.66
N GLU A 113 -20.70 3.62 6.56
CA GLU A 113 -22.12 3.47 6.20
C GLU A 113 -22.69 4.76 5.59
N THR A 114 -22.25 5.91 6.11
CA THR A 114 -22.79 7.23 5.75
C THR A 114 -22.21 7.77 4.45
N ILE A 115 -20.97 7.40 4.13
CA ILE A 115 -20.23 7.95 2.99
C ILE A 115 -20.69 7.35 1.65
N ILE A 116 -20.76 8.21 0.64
CA ILE A 116 -21.09 7.86 -0.75
C ILE A 116 -20.12 8.61 -1.66
N PRO A 117 -19.48 7.96 -2.65
CA PRO A 117 -19.47 6.51 -2.88
C PRO A 117 -18.63 5.75 -1.82
N LYS A 118 -18.96 4.49 -1.61
CA LYS A 118 -18.21 3.60 -0.71
C LYS A 118 -16.82 3.25 -1.29
N PRO A 119 -15.77 3.16 -0.45
CA PRO A 119 -14.47 2.67 -0.87
C PRO A 119 -14.58 1.19 -1.25
N GLU A 120 -13.85 0.78 -2.27
CA GLU A 120 -13.72 -0.63 -2.65
C GLU A 120 -12.80 -1.37 -1.68
N ILE A 121 -11.74 -0.68 -1.22
CA ILE A 121 -10.69 -1.26 -0.38
C ILE A 121 -10.51 -0.38 0.86
N LEU A 122 -10.50 -1.01 2.04
CA LEU A 122 -10.09 -0.43 3.31
C LEU A 122 -8.78 -1.05 3.77
N LEU A 123 -7.73 -0.24 3.83
CA LEU A 123 -6.44 -0.60 4.42
C LEU A 123 -6.48 -0.33 5.91
N LEU A 124 -6.41 -1.37 6.73
CA LEU A 124 -6.46 -1.29 8.18
C LEU A 124 -5.04 -1.42 8.76
N GLY A 125 -4.46 -0.27 9.12
CA GLY A 125 -3.14 -0.16 9.72
C GLY A 125 -3.20 -0.36 11.23
N THR A 126 -2.68 -1.48 11.72
CA THR A 126 -2.84 -1.93 13.12
C THR A 126 -1.72 -1.48 14.08
N GLY A 127 -0.91 -0.51 13.66
CA GLY A 127 0.23 0.02 14.43
C GLY A 127 1.56 -0.57 13.97
N LYS A 128 2.41 -0.96 14.94
CA LYS A 128 3.76 -1.50 14.68
C LYS A 128 3.75 -2.93 14.12
N THR A 129 2.72 -3.70 14.42
CA THR A 129 2.63 -5.12 14.10
C THR A 129 1.26 -5.42 13.52
N ILE A 130 1.21 -6.34 12.56
CA ILE A 130 -0.04 -6.81 11.98
C ILE A 130 -0.82 -7.60 13.04
N ALA A 131 -2.06 -7.22 13.29
CA ALA A 131 -2.99 -8.01 14.08
C ALA A 131 -4.26 -8.29 13.27
N GLN A 132 -4.66 -9.55 13.13
CA GLN A 132 -5.81 -9.91 12.31
C GLN A 132 -7.11 -9.34 12.92
N ALA A 133 -7.90 -8.67 12.09
CA ALA A 133 -9.20 -8.15 12.49
C ALA A 133 -10.18 -9.29 12.82
N PRO A 134 -11.06 -9.13 13.83
CA PRO A 134 -12.09 -10.10 14.16
C PRO A 134 -12.97 -10.46 12.95
N PRO A 135 -13.39 -11.72 12.79
CA PRO A 135 -14.24 -12.14 11.69
C PRO A 135 -15.54 -11.35 11.58
N SER A 136 -16.15 -11.01 12.72
CA SER A 136 -17.38 -10.21 12.80
C SER A 136 -17.24 -8.84 12.12
N LEU A 137 -16.11 -8.16 12.35
CA LEU A 137 -15.81 -6.87 11.75
C LEU A 137 -15.59 -7.00 10.24
N ARG A 138 -14.86 -8.03 9.81
CA ARG A 138 -14.65 -8.32 8.38
C ARG A 138 -15.96 -8.58 7.67
N THR A 139 -16.83 -9.42 8.23
CA THR A 139 -18.16 -9.70 7.67
C THR A 139 -19.00 -8.43 7.56
N TYR A 140 -19.01 -7.60 8.60
CA TYR A 140 -19.73 -6.33 8.59
C TYR A 140 -19.26 -5.39 7.48
N LEU A 141 -17.95 -5.16 7.35
CA LEU A 141 -17.40 -4.29 6.30
C LEU A 141 -17.61 -4.88 4.89
N ASN A 142 -17.51 -6.20 4.75
CA ASN A 142 -17.82 -6.89 3.49
C ASN A 142 -19.30 -6.73 3.09
N GLN A 143 -20.24 -6.72 4.05
CA GLN A 143 -21.66 -6.46 3.77
C GLN A 143 -21.90 -5.04 3.24
N LEU A 144 -21.03 -4.09 3.60
CA LEU A 144 -21.05 -2.74 3.01
C LEU A 144 -20.45 -2.70 1.61
N GLY A 145 -19.87 -3.80 1.12
CA GLY A 145 -19.17 -3.87 -0.17
C GLY A 145 -17.71 -3.44 -0.11
N ILE A 146 -17.12 -3.39 1.10
CA ILE A 146 -15.76 -2.91 1.33
C ILE A 146 -14.83 -4.09 1.61
N GLN A 147 -13.80 -4.27 0.79
CA GLN A 147 -12.78 -5.28 1.02
C GLN A 147 -11.76 -4.78 2.04
N VAL A 148 -11.55 -5.54 3.12
CA VAL A 148 -10.60 -5.18 4.19
C VAL A 148 -9.27 -5.88 3.98
N ASP A 149 -8.18 -5.11 3.96
CA ASP A 149 -6.81 -5.61 4.01
C ASP A 149 -6.11 -5.10 5.27
N VAL A 150 -5.48 -6.01 6.02
CA VAL A 150 -4.94 -5.71 7.35
C VAL A 150 -3.42 -5.72 7.28
N MET A 151 -2.82 -4.58 7.62
CA MET A 151 -1.37 -4.36 7.53
C MET A 151 -0.86 -3.68 8.81
N ASP A 152 0.45 -3.55 8.93
CA ASP A 152 1.07 -2.58 9.82
C ASP A 152 0.88 -1.18 9.23
N THR A 153 0.87 -0.15 10.09
CA THR A 153 0.53 1.21 9.66
C THR A 153 1.49 1.74 8.60
N ARG A 154 2.77 1.35 8.65
CA ARG A 154 3.78 1.78 7.67
C ARG A 154 3.47 1.30 6.26
N ASN A 155 3.18 0.00 6.10
CA ASN A 155 2.83 -0.52 4.78
C ASN A 155 1.46 -0.04 4.33
N ALA A 156 0.48 0.07 5.24
CA ALA A 156 -0.84 0.63 4.92
C ALA A 156 -0.73 2.05 4.33
N CYS A 157 0.13 2.92 4.86
CA CYS A 157 0.33 4.27 4.34
C CYS A 157 0.91 4.27 2.93
N SER A 158 1.94 3.46 2.68
CA SER A 158 2.55 3.34 1.36
C SER A 158 1.56 2.83 0.32
N THR A 159 0.79 1.79 0.67
CA THR A 159 -0.25 1.22 -0.20
C THR A 159 -1.38 2.22 -0.44
N TYR A 160 -1.78 2.97 0.59
CA TYR A 160 -2.81 4.01 0.46
C TYR A 160 -2.37 5.09 -0.53
N ASN A 161 -1.15 5.62 -0.38
CA ASN A 161 -0.63 6.65 -1.28
C ASN A 161 -0.67 6.17 -2.74
N LEU A 162 -0.15 4.97 -3.00
CA LEU A 162 -0.15 4.38 -4.34
C LEU A 162 -1.57 4.25 -4.92
N LEU A 163 -2.48 3.60 -4.19
CA LEU A 163 -3.84 3.35 -4.68
C LEU A 163 -4.66 4.65 -4.83
N SER A 164 -4.42 5.63 -3.97
CA SER A 164 -5.08 6.93 -4.02
C SER A 164 -4.58 7.77 -5.21
N GLU A 165 -3.28 7.72 -5.51
CA GLU A 165 -2.69 8.37 -6.70
C GLU A 165 -3.18 7.75 -8.00
N GLU A 166 -3.41 6.44 -8.02
CA GLU A 166 -4.04 5.72 -9.14
C GLU A 166 -5.52 6.11 -9.36
N GLY A 167 -6.11 6.90 -8.46
CA GLY A 167 -7.52 7.28 -8.53
C GLY A 167 -8.48 6.16 -8.13
N ARG A 168 -7.99 5.14 -7.40
CA ARG A 168 -8.86 4.07 -6.90
C ARG A 168 -9.64 4.55 -5.68
N ARG A 169 -10.83 3.97 -5.48
CA ARG A 169 -11.64 4.23 -4.28
C ARG A 169 -11.09 3.45 -3.09
N VAL A 170 -10.01 3.96 -2.51
CA VAL A 170 -9.34 3.39 -1.33
C VAL A 170 -9.59 4.26 -0.10
N ALA A 171 -9.74 3.60 1.04
CA ALA A 171 -9.71 4.21 2.36
C ALA A 171 -8.58 3.60 3.19
N ALA A 172 -8.05 4.35 4.15
CA ALA A 172 -7.09 3.82 5.12
C ALA A 172 -7.51 4.19 6.54
N ALA A 173 -7.66 3.21 7.42
CA ALA A 173 -7.90 3.40 8.84
C ALA A 173 -6.60 3.05 9.59
N LEU A 174 -5.96 4.05 10.17
CA LEU A 174 -4.57 3.97 10.63
C LEU A 174 -4.47 4.19 12.13
N LEU A 175 -3.89 3.23 12.83
CA LEU A 175 -3.51 3.36 14.24
C LEU A 175 -2.10 3.94 14.36
N PRO A 176 -1.86 4.83 15.33
CA PRO A 176 -0.53 5.37 15.58
C PRO A 176 0.42 4.30 16.12
N LEU A 177 1.73 4.49 15.95
CA LEU A 177 2.74 3.55 16.45
C LEU A 177 2.86 3.56 17.98
N SER A 178 2.47 4.67 18.60
CA SER A 178 2.31 4.81 20.04
C SER A 178 0.85 5.14 20.33
N SER A 179 0.22 4.40 21.24
CA SER A 179 -1.16 4.67 21.63
C SER A 179 -1.21 5.95 22.46
N GLN A 180 -1.82 6.99 21.90
CA GLN A 180 -2.18 8.19 22.65
C GLN A 180 -3.70 8.32 22.58
N SER A 181 -4.37 8.18 23.72
CA SER A 181 -5.82 8.40 23.78
C SER A 181 -6.08 9.91 23.75
N TRP A 182 -6.77 10.37 22.70
CA TRP A 182 -7.30 11.72 22.69
C TRP A 182 -8.48 11.77 23.67
N LYS A 183 -8.37 12.59 24.72
CA LYS A 183 -9.49 12.80 25.64
C LYS A 183 -10.51 13.69 24.96
N LYS A 184 -11.72 13.16 24.69
CA LYS A 184 -12.86 13.97 24.30
C LYS A 184 -13.08 15.02 25.40
N ALA A 185 -13.18 16.29 25.06
CA ALA A 185 -13.57 17.31 26.02
C ALA A 185 -14.97 16.93 26.51
N GLU A 186 -15.10 16.61 27.79
CA GLU A 186 -16.40 16.39 28.42
C GLU A 186 -17.18 17.71 28.28
N THR A 187 -18.21 17.73 27.44
CA THR A 187 -19.18 18.82 27.45
C THR A 187 -20.02 18.61 28.71
N PRO A 188 -19.96 19.49 29.72
CA PRO A 188 -20.82 19.36 30.88
C PRO A 188 -22.27 19.44 30.41
N GLU A 189 -22.99 18.34 30.61
CA GLU A 189 -24.43 18.24 30.42
C GLU A 189 -25.09 19.30 31.31
N ARG A 190 -25.79 20.27 30.70
CA ARG A 190 -26.54 21.32 31.41
C ARG A 190 -28.00 20.94 31.53
#